data_AF-A0A6G0IAR2-F1
#
_entry.id   AF-A0A6G0IAR2-F1
#
_cell.length_a   1.000
_cell.length_b   1.000
_cell.length_c   1.000
_cell.angle_alpha   90.00
_cell.angle_beta   90.00
_cell.angle_gamma   90.00
#
_symmetry.space_group_name_H-M   'P 1'
#
loop_
_entity.id
_entity.type
_entity.pdbx_description
1 polymer ?
#
loop_
_entity_poly.entity_id
_entity_poly.type
_entity_poly.pdbx_seq_one_letter_code
_entity_poly.pdbx_strand_id
1 'polypeptide(L)'
;MSEEVSEVPKELLESVRDAVGRKVKLSLRKRVKLEIKGDKTENRVLALASHRAYLLTARIPTKVEHSFNYLEIQGISCNKPTQLLIEYERSSFSLKLLSTEEVNEVVAHIGNCLLRICPGLPPSKVMKKLCMEPPDRLTSLQTLWENNKPAEPGPCGGFSQIYRCVCDWLGLPYKEEVQWDVDTIYLTQDTRELNLQDFSHLENRDLVAIIAVLEFNQWFTKLSTKDYKLSADVCEQILRVVSRSSRLEELVLDNAGLKTDFAQKLAAALAHNPSSGLTTINLANNPLEDRGISSLGAQFAKLRMGLKHLNFSKTSLSPKGVNSLCQSLSANPSIPSSLVHLDLSGNVLRGDDMQHFYHFLGQPNSLATLDLSNTDCSLDQVCSALLRGSVQHLSVLNVSKSVFPHRKGKEVPPSFKHFFSSAMSLSSINCFGNKAATRSPQLRSGGSQILEGCIAEIPNVSSLDISDNGLDSDLSTLLVWLAKNRSIRHLSLGKNFNNIKSKNLAPVLDSLVHMIQEEESPLTSLSLADSRLKSDLTIVLNCSGKQHLAHQVRH
;
A
#
# COMPACT_ATOMS: atom_id res chain seq x y z
N MET A 1 49.81 -20.51 -12.67
CA MET A 1 49.32 -21.88 -12.43
C MET A 1 49.64 -22.24 -11.00
N SER A 2 48.67 -22.05 -10.10
CA SER A 2 48.74 -22.50 -8.71
C SER A 2 47.60 -23.49 -8.53
N GLU A 3 47.92 -24.78 -8.61
CA GLU A 3 46.98 -25.83 -8.27
C GLU A 3 46.60 -25.69 -6.79
N GLU A 4 45.37 -25.25 -6.52
CA GLU A 4 44.77 -25.32 -5.19
C GLU A 4 44.80 -26.79 -4.74
N VAL A 5 45.56 -27.08 -3.69
CA VAL A 5 45.60 -28.39 -3.06
C VAL A 5 44.25 -28.65 -2.41
N SER A 6 43.34 -29.24 -3.18
CA SER A 6 42.08 -29.77 -2.70
C SER A 6 42.35 -30.86 -1.66
N GLU A 7 42.08 -30.59 -0.39
CA GLU A 7 42.12 -31.57 0.71
C GLU A 7 41.14 -32.76 0.53
N VAL A 8 40.27 -32.69 -0.47
CA VAL A 8 39.36 -33.77 -0.86
C VAL A 8 40.01 -34.62 -1.96
N PRO A 9 40.11 -35.95 -1.80
CA PRO A 9 40.67 -36.85 -2.82
C PRO A 9 39.97 -36.71 -4.18
N LYS A 10 40.72 -36.81 -5.30
CA LYS A 10 40.19 -36.64 -6.67
C LYS A 10 38.98 -37.53 -6.98
N GLU A 11 39.01 -38.79 -6.55
CA GLU A 11 37.88 -39.72 -6.74
C GLU A 11 36.62 -39.29 -5.97
N LEU A 12 36.81 -38.75 -4.77
CA LEU A 12 35.71 -38.22 -3.95
C LEU A 12 35.14 -36.94 -4.57
N LEU A 13 35.97 -36.08 -5.16
CA LEU A 13 35.53 -34.88 -5.90
C LEU A 13 34.66 -35.23 -7.10
N GLU A 14 35.06 -36.23 -7.89
CA GLU A 14 34.27 -36.72 -9.01
C GLU A 14 32.93 -37.29 -8.53
N SER A 15 32.94 -38.10 -7.47
CA SER A 15 31.71 -38.63 -6.88
C SER A 15 30.79 -37.52 -6.33
N VAL A 16 31.34 -36.46 -5.74
CA VAL A 16 30.57 -35.27 -5.32
C VAL A 16 29.94 -34.55 -6.52
N ARG A 17 30.69 -34.38 -7.62
CA ARG A 17 30.19 -33.72 -8.84
C ARG A 17 29.05 -34.53 -9.47
N ASP A 18 29.14 -35.85 -9.46
CA ASP A 18 28.09 -36.73 -9.95
C ASP A 18 26.86 -36.71 -9.04
N ALA A 19 27.05 -36.68 -7.71
CA ALA A 19 25.95 -36.63 -6.74
C ALA A 19 25.17 -35.30 -6.76
N VAL A 20 25.86 -34.16 -6.94
CA VAL A 20 25.22 -32.83 -7.03
C VAL A 20 24.67 -32.56 -8.44
N GLY A 21 25.25 -33.21 -9.45
CA GLY A 21 24.92 -33.03 -10.86
C GLY A 21 25.96 -32.17 -11.59
N ARG A 22 26.44 -32.68 -12.73
CA ARG A 22 27.58 -32.10 -13.48
C ARG A 22 27.38 -30.68 -14.00
N LYS A 23 26.13 -30.22 -14.12
CA LYS A 23 25.81 -28.86 -14.55
C LYS A 23 26.00 -27.82 -13.43
N VAL A 24 26.07 -28.25 -12.17
CA VAL A 24 26.24 -27.35 -11.03
C VAL A 24 27.72 -27.02 -10.85
N LYS A 25 28.07 -25.75 -11.05
CA LYS A 25 29.42 -25.26 -10.77
C LYS A 25 29.60 -25.09 -9.26
N LEU A 26 30.45 -25.93 -8.68
CA LEU A 26 30.86 -25.85 -7.28
C LEU A 26 32.08 -24.94 -7.17
N SER A 27 31.99 -23.94 -6.29
CA SER A 27 33.04 -22.96 -6.05
C SER A 27 33.96 -23.35 -4.91
N LEU A 28 33.42 -24.00 -3.86
CA LEU A 28 34.18 -24.43 -2.69
C LEU A 28 33.82 -25.87 -2.34
N ARG A 29 34.82 -26.66 -1.93
CA ARG A 29 34.66 -28.03 -1.45
C ARG A 29 35.59 -28.25 -0.27
N LYS A 30 35.03 -28.60 0.89
CA LYS A 30 35.78 -28.77 2.13
C LYS A 30 35.41 -30.08 2.81
N ARG A 31 36.39 -30.76 3.39
CA ARG A 31 36.14 -31.91 4.25
C ARG A 31 35.83 -31.40 5.65
N VAL A 32 34.69 -31.79 6.19
CA VAL A 32 34.19 -31.27 7.47
C VAL A 32 33.78 -32.42 8.38
N LYS A 33 33.72 -32.15 9.69
CA LYS A 33 33.21 -33.09 10.68
C LYS A 33 31.84 -32.64 11.14
N LEU A 34 30.80 -33.39 10.80
CA LEU A 34 29.45 -33.17 11.30
C LEU A 34 29.39 -33.61 12.77
N GLU A 35 28.97 -32.71 13.66
CA GLU A 35 28.76 -33.01 15.07
C GLU A 35 27.41 -33.68 15.29
N ILE A 36 27.44 -34.83 15.97
CA ILE A 36 26.26 -35.67 16.28
C ILE A 36 26.10 -35.69 17.81
N LYS A 37 24.90 -36.07 18.28
CA LYS A 37 24.62 -36.23 19.72
C LYS A 37 25.69 -37.07 20.42
N GLY A 38 26.20 -36.56 21.55
CA GLY A 38 27.13 -37.25 22.45
C GLY A 38 28.60 -37.21 22.01
N ASP A 39 29.12 -36.02 21.64
CA ASP A 39 30.52 -35.74 21.22
C ASP A 39 31.05 -36.55 20.03
N LYS A 40 30.20 -37.32 19.37
CA LYS A 40 30.55 -38.07 18.16
C LYS A 40 30.62 -37.14 16.97
N THR A 41 31.61 -37.34 16.12
CA THR A 41 31.70 -36.64 14.84
C THR A 41 31.79 -37.61 13.68
N GLU A 42 31.21 -37.23 12.56
CA GLU A 42 31.29 -38.00 11.32
C GLU A 42 31.87 -37.16 10.17
N ASN A 43 32.69 -37.80 9.34
CA ASN A 43 33.29 -37.15 8.18
C ASN A 43 32.24 -36.89 7.10
N ARG A 44 32.22 -35.67 6.58
CA ARG A 44 31.37 -35.19 5.49
C ARG A 44 32.16 -34.31 4.53
N VAL A 45 31.54 -34.02 3.39
CA VAL A 45 32.02 -33.04 2.41
C VAL A 45 31.00 -31.92 2.33
N LEU A 46 31.43 -30.69 2.61
CA LEU A 46 30.65 -29.48 2.36
C LEU A 46 31.01 -28.97 0.97
N ALA A 47 30.01 -28.84 0.09
CA ALA A 47 30.18 -28.32 -1.25
C ALA A 47 29.27 -27.10 -1.46
N LEU A 48 29.85 -25.98 -1.90
CA LEU A 48 29.15 -24.70 -2.08
C LEU A 48 29.06 -24.35 -3.56
N ALA A 49 27.84 -24.07 -4.03
CA ALA A 49 27.54 -23.55 -5.36
C ALA A 49 27.23 -22.05 -5.28
N SER A 50 26.76 -21.45 -6.39
CA SER A 50 26.44 -20.01 -6.43
C SER A 50 25.22 -19.61 -5.59
N HIS A 51 24.26 -20.51 -5.37
CA HIS A 51 23.01 -20.23 -4.63
C HIS A 51 22.61 -21.35 -3.67
N ARG A 52 23.38 -22.44 -3.60
CA ARG A 52 23.04 -23.63 -2.82
C ARG A 52 24.26 -24.24 -2.16
N ALA A 53 24.08 -24.75 -0.95
CA ALA A 53 25.06 -25.58 -0.26
C ALA A 53 24.57 -27.04 -0.18
N TYR A 54 25.54 -27.95 -0.18
CA TYR A 54 25.32 -29.38 -0.08
C TYR A 54 26.23 -29.97 1.00
N LEU A 55 25.66 -30.76 1.90
CA LEU A 55 26.41 -31.61 2.82
C LEU A 55 26.29 -33.05 2.36
N LEU A 56 27.42 -33.70 2.08
CA LEU A 56 27.47 -35.03 1.50
C LEU A 56 28.28 -36.00 2.35
N THR A 57 27.97 -37.29 2.24
CA THR A 57 28.77 -38.35 2.87
C THR A 57 30.21 -38.35 2.36
N ALA A 58 31.20 -38.55 3.24
CA ALA A 58 32.59 -38.74 2.83
C ALA A 58 32.87 -40.20 2.46
N ARG A 59 32.03 -40.81 1.62
CA ARG A 59 32.12 -42.21 1.15
C ARG A 59 31.81 -42.25 -0.34
N ILE A 60 32.39 -43.20 -1.07
CA ILE A 60 32.11 -43.41 -2.50
C ILE A 60 31.17 -44.63 -2.64
N PRO A 61 30.02 -44.54 -3.32
CA PRO A 61 29.47 -43.33 -3.95
C PRO A 61 28.94 -42.33 -2.91
N THR A 62 29.22 -41.06 -3.16
CA THR A 62 28.79 -39.94 -2.33
C THR A 62 27.27 -39.76 -2.40
N LYS A 63 26.63 -39.45 -1.27
CA LYS A 63 25.20 -39.14 -1.18
C LYS A 63 24.99 -37.77 -0.56
N VAL A 64 24.06 -37.00 -1.12
CA VAL A 64 23.61 -35.72 -0.54
C VAL A 64 22.73 -36.01 0.67
N GLU A 65 23.12 -35.51 1.84
CA GLU A 65 22.33 -35.62 3.07
C GLU A 65 21.53 -34.35 3.33
N HIS A 66 22.16 -33.19 3.14
CA HIS A 66 21.51 -31.90 3.24
C HIS A 66 21.75 -31.08 1.97
N SER A 67 20.72 -30.36 1.54
CA SER A 67 20.78 -29.38 0.47
C SER A 67 19.88 -28.21 0.83
N PHE A 68 20.40 -26.99 0.79
CA PHE A 68 19.65 -25.78 1.11
C PHE A 68 20.12 -24.61 0.26
N ASN A 69 19.16 -23.80 -0.17
CA ASN A 69 19.40 -22.54 -0.85
C ASN A 69 19.85 -21.48 0.16
N TYR A 70 20.72 -20.54 -0.25
CA TYR A 70 21.22 -19.51 0.67
C TYR A 70 20.12 -18.58 1.20
N LEU A 71 19.00 -18.44 0.49
CA LEU A 71 17.82 -17.69 0.95
C LEU A 71 17.06 -18.39 2.09
N GLU A 72 17.29 -19.70 2.31
CA GLU A 72 16.67 -20.47 3.41
C GLU A 72 17.37 -20.25 4.76
N ILE A 73 18.57 -19.65 4.76
CA ILE A 73 19.38 -19.47 5.96
C ILE A 73 18.63 -18.57 6.97
N GLN A 74 18.43 -19.11 8.18
CA GLN A 74 17.85 -18.40 9.32
C GLN A 74 18.93 -17.93 10.30
N GLY A 75 20.09 -18.58 10.27
CA GLY A 75 21.22 -18.17 11.09
C GLY A 75 22.50 -18.91 10.79
N ILE A 76 23.62 -18.22 10.98
CA ILE A 76 24.95 -18.82 11.03
C ILE A 76 25.59 -18.39 12.36
N SER A 77 26.01 -19.36 13.16
CA SER A 77 26.65 -19.11 14.45
C SER A 77 27.97 -19.87 14.58
N CYS A 78 29.04 -19.16 14.94
CA CYS A 78 30.34 -19.73 15.21
C CYS A 78 30.73 -19.42 16.67
N ASN A 79 30.23 -20.23 17.61
CA ASN A 79 30.48 -20.03 19.05
C ASN A 79 31.89 -20.46 19.48
N LYS A 80 32.54 -21.30 18.67
CA LYS A 80 33.95 -21.70 18.82
C LYS A 80 34.66 -21.41 17.49
N PRO A 81 35.97 -21.08 17.49
CA PRO A 81 36.66 -20.60 16.28
C PRO A 81 36.54 -21.53 15.06
N THR A 82 36.57 -22.85 15.29
CA THR A 82 36.52 -23.91 14.26
C THR A 82 35.15 -24.56 14.09
N GLN A 83 34.12 -24.08 14.79
CA GLN A 83 32.77 -24.62 14.74
C GLN A 83 31.86 -23.69 13.94
N LEU A 84 31.05 -24.27 13.05
CA LEU A 84 30.10 -23.59 12.18
C LEU A 84 28.72 -24.25 12.32
N LEU A 85 27.81 -23.57 13.01
CA LEU A 85 26.41 -23.95 13.09
C LEU A 85 25.63 -23.22 11.99
N ILE A 86 24.93 -23.97 11.14
CA ILE A 86 24.05 -23.43 10.11
C ILE A 86 22.62 -23.84 10.44
N GLU A 87 21.74 -22.85 10.52
CA GLU A 87 20.30 -22.99 10.72
C GLU A 87 19.59 -22.51 9.45
N TYR A 88 18.76 -23.35 8.86
CA TYR A 88 17.93 -23.02 7.71
C TYR A 88 16.49 -23.54 7.93
N GLU A 89 15.54 -23.19 7.07
CA GLU A 89 14.11 -23.42 7.35
C GLU A 89 13.72 -24.86 7.71
N ARG A 90 14.41 -25.87 7.15
CA ARG A 90 14.05 -27.28 7.34
C ARG A 90 14.85 -27.99 8.42
N SER A 91 16.07 -27.53 8.73
CA SER A 91 16.91 -28.17 9.76
C SER A 91 18.05 -27.26 10.20
N SER A 92 18.82 -27.73 11.18
CA SER A 92 20.12 -27.16 11.52
C SER A 92 21.16 -28.27 11.65
N PHE A 93 22.43 -27.93 11.45
CA PHE A 93 23.55 -28.84 11.68
C PHE A 93 24.81 -28.07 12.07
N SER A 94 25.66 -28.71 12.89
CA SER A 94 26.92 -28.14 13.36
C SER A 94 28.10 -28.86 12.72
N LEU A 95 29.01 -28.10 12.14
CA LEU A 95 30.22 -28.59 11.49
C LEU A 95 31.45 -28.13 12.27
N LYS A 96 32.44 -29.01 12.39
CA LYS A 96 33.79 -28.69 12.83
C LYS A 96 34.74 -28.73 11.64
N LEU A 97 35.37 -27.59 11.37
CA LEU A 97 36.35 -27.40 10.30
C LEU A 97 37.78 -27.50 10.85
N LEU A 98 38.79 -27.52 9.98
CA LEU A 98 40.18 -27.72 10.39
C LEU A 98 40.76 -26.47 11.08
N SER A 99 40.41 -25.28 10.58
CA SER A 99 40.88 -24.02 11.14
C SER A 99 39.79 -22.94 11.16
N THR A 100 40.07 -21.87 11.87
CA THR A 100 39.21 -20.66 11.95
C THR A 100 39.10 -19.98 10.59
N GLU A 101 40.16 -20.01 9.80
CA GLU A 101 40.25 -19.43 8.45
C GLU A 101 39.31 -20.15 7.49
N GLU A 102 39.20 -21.49 7.57
CA GLU A 102 38.24 -22.22 6.74
C GLU A 102 36.78 -21.85 7.04
N VAL A 103 36.47 -21.63 8.33
CA VAL A 103 35.14 -21.16 8.72
C VAL A 103 34.88 -19.78 8.12
N ASN A 104 35.87 -18.88 8.21
CA ASN A 104 35.77 -17.55 7.59
C ASN A 104 35.61 -17.64 6.07
N GLU A 105 36.32 -18.55 5.40
CA GLU A 105 36.25 -18.77 3.95
C GLU A 105 34.84 -19.23 3.53
N VAL A 106 34.25 -20.19 4.26
CA VAL A 106 32.88 -20.66 4.02
C VAL A 106 31.86 -19.53 4.19
N VAL A 107 31.94 -18.79 5.30
CA VAL A 107 31.00 -17.68 5.58
C VAL A 107 31.21 -16.54 4.58
N ALA A 108 32.45 -16.20 4.24
CA ALA A 108 32.78 -15.20 3.22
C ALA A 108 32.22 -15.60 1.86
N HIS A 109 32.34 -16.88 1.47
CA HIS A 109 31.81 -17.39 0.22
C HIS A 109 30.29 -17.26 0.14
N ILE A 110 29.57 -17.70 1.19
CA ILE A 110 28.11 -17.57 1.28
C ILE A 110 27.72 -16.09 1.18
N GLY A 111 28.39 -15.21 1.94
CA GLY A 111 28.09 -13.78 1.92
C GLY A 111 28.37 -13.12 0.56
N ASN A 112 29.46 -13.49 -0.13
CA ASN A 112 29.75 -13.03 -1.48
C ASN A 112 28.70 -13.51 -2.50
N CYS A 113 28.20 -14.73 -2.34
CA CYS A 113 27.08 -15.22 -3.16
C CYS A 113 25.81 -14.42 -2.87
N LEU A 114 25.49 -14.16 -1.61
CA LEU A 114 24.34 -13.35 -1.21
C LEU A 114 24.41 -11.90 -1.73
N LEU A 115 25.59 -11.28 -1.78
CA LEU A 115 25.77 -9.95 -2.42
C LEU A 115 25.40 -9.96 -3.90
N ARG A 116 25.71 -11.05 -4.59
CA ARG A 116 25.37 -11.22 -6.01
C ARG A 116 23.89 -11.54 -6.18
N ILE A 117 23.32 -12.39 -5.33
CA ILE A 117 21.91 -12.80 -5.42
C ILE A 117 20.98 -11.66 -5.03
N CYS A 118 21.28 -10.94 -3.95
CA CYS A 118 20.46 -9.88 -3.37
C CYS A 118 21.22 -8.55 -3.37
N PRO A 119 21.39 -7.89 -4.53
CA PRO A 119 22.13 -6.65 -4.59
C PRO A 119 21.51 -5.56 -3.71
N GLY A 120 22.37 -4.76 -3.07
CA GLY A 120 21.95 -3.68 -2.18
C GLY A 120 21.58 -4.12 -0.76
N LEU A 121 21.52 -5.42 -0.48
CA LEU A 121 21.34 -5.94 0.89
C LEU A 121 22.66 -6.46 1.47
N PRO A 122 23.01 -6.11 2.73
CA PRO A 122 24.14 -6.70 3.40
C PRO A 122 23.85 -8.18 3.70
N PRO A 123 24.82 -9.11 3.49
CA PRO A 123 24.62 -10.54 3.70
C PRO A 123 24.14 -10.89 5.11
N SER A 124 24.60 -10.13 6.13
CA SER A 124 24.18 -10.29 7.52
C SER A 124 22.67 -10.15 7.71
N LYS A 125 22.02 -9.28 6.92
CA LYS A 125 20.56 -9.09 6.97
C LYS A 125 19.82 -10.24 6.29
N VAL A 126 20.34 -10.77 5.19
CA VAL A 126 19.74 -11.92 4.49
C VAL A 126 19.85 -13.19 5.33
N MET A 127 20.97 -13.40 6.02
CA MET A 127 21.18 -14.53 6.93
C MET A 127 20.40 -14.44 8.25
N LYS A 128 19.71 -13.32 8.52
CA LYS A 128 18.91 -12.98 9.71
C LYS A 128 19.67 -12.94 11.04
N LYS A 129 20.47 -13.96 11.34
CA LYS A 129 21.35 -14.04 12.50
C LYS A 129 22.75 -14.46 12.06
N LEU A 130 23.75 -13.63 12.35
CA LEU A 130 25.15 -13.96 12.08
C LEU A 130 25.99 -13.65 13.31
N CYS A 131 26.61 -14.68 13.88
CA CYS A 131 27.47 -14.57 15.06
C CYS A 131 28.81 -15.25 14.80
N MET A 132 29.91 -14.56 15.07
CA MET A 132 31.28 -15.07 14.88
C MET A 132 32.09 -14.81 16.14
N GLU A 133 32.67 -15.85 16.73
CA GLU A 133 33.60 -15.72 17.87
C GLU A 133 35.06 -15.92 17.40
N PRO A 134 36.00 -15.02 17.72
CA PRO A 134 35.79 -13.70 18.33
C PRO A 134 35.04 -12.71 17.40
N PRO A 135 34.35 -11.68 17.96
CA PRO A 135 33.52 -10.73 17.21
C PRO A 135 34.23 -9.98 16.08
N ASP A 136 35.53 -9.71 16.20
CA ASP A 136 36.32 -8.97 15.19
C ASP A 136 36.35 -9.65 13.81
N ARG A 137 36.09 -10.96 13.78
CA ARG A 137 35.93 -11.74 12.54
C ARG A 137 34.75 -11.23 11.71
N LEU A 138 33.66 -10.85 12.37
CA LEU A 138 32.46 -10.34 11.71
C LEU A 138 32.76 -9.00 11.04
N THR A 139 33.49 -8.11 11.71
CA THR A 139 33.91 -6.81 11.15
C THR A 139 34.77 -7.02 9.90
N SER A 140 35.73 -7.95 9.96
CA SER A 140 36.59 -8.28 8.82
C SER A 140 35.80 -8.82 7.62
N LEU A 141 34.80 -9.69 7.89
CA LEU A 141 33.90 -10.21 6.85
C LEU A 141 33.01 -9.12 6.25
N GLN A 142 32.51 -8.19 7.07
CA GLN A 142 31.72 -7.05 6.59
C GLN A 142 32.54 -6.15 5.65
N THR A 143 33.77 -5.80 6.03
CA THR A 143 34.67 -5.02 5.16
C THR A 143 34.97 -5.76 3.86
N LEU A 144 35.19 -7.09 3.91
CA LEU A 144 35.39 -7.90 2.71
C LEU A 144 34.18 -7.85 1.78
N TRP A 145 32.97 -7.96 2.32
CA TRP A 145 31.73 -7.89 1.55
C TRP A 145 31.50 -6.49 0.95
N GLU A 146 31.81 -5.44 1.70
CA GLU A 146 31.69 -4.07 1.20
C GLU A 146 32.62 -3.79 0.02
N ASN A 147 33.83 -4.34 0.04
CA ASN A 147 34.81 -4.21 -1.04
C ASN A 147 34.48 -5.07 -2.26
N ASN A 148 33.62 -6.08 -2.13
CA ASN A 148 33.25 -7.02 -3.20
C ASN A 148 31.83 -6.79 -3.76
N LYS A 149 31.27 -5.58 -3.58
CA LYS A 149 29.95 -5.25 -4.14
C LYS A 149 29.96 -5.38 -5.68
N PRO A 150 28.98 -6.09 -6.28
CA PRO A 150 28.88 -6.18 -7.73
C PRO A 150 28.63 -4.80 -8.35
N ALA A 151 29.20 -4.56 -9.53
CA ALA A 151 29.21 -3.23 -10.18
C ALA A 151 27.81 -2.72 -10.52
N GLU A 152 26.94 -3.57 -11.08
CA GLU A 152 25.55 -3.23 -11.36
C GLU A 152 24.62 -4.43 -11.14
N PRO A 153 23.47 -4.26 -10.46
CA PRO A 153 22.56 -5.34 -10.10
C PRO A 153 21.72 -5.87 -11.26
N GLY A 154 21.74 -5.22 -12.43
CA GLY A 154 20.82 -5.50 -13.54
C GLY A 154 19.45 -4.81 -13.35
N PRO A 155 18.50 -5.04 -14.29
CA PRO A 155 17.19 -4.39 -14.30
C PRO A 155 16.43 -4.55 -12.99
N CYS A 156 15.66 -3.52 -12.63
CA CYS A 156 14.80 -3.51 -11.45
C CYS A 156 15.49 -4.00 -10.16
N GLY A 157 16.75 -3.61 -9.96
CA GLY A 157 17.55 -4.01 -8.79
C GLY A 157 17.89 -5.50 -8.75
N GLY A 158 18.09 -6.12 -9.92
CA GLY A 158 18.43 -7.53 -10.03
C GLY A 158 17.27 -8.48 -9.79
N PHE A 159 16.04 -8.04 -10.08
CA PHE A 159 14.82 -8.84 -9.87
C PHE A 159 14.96 -10.23 -10.49
N SER A 160 15.36 -10.32 -11.76
CA SER A 160 15.44 -11.57 -12.51
C SER A 160 16.45 -12.56 -11.93
N GLN A 161 17.54 -12.06 -11.33
CA GLN A 161 18.52 -12.88 -10.64
C GLN A 161 17.97 -13.45 -9.32
N ILE A 162 17.29 -12.61 -8.53
CA ILE A 162 16.63 -13.05 -7.29
C ILE A 162 15.53 -14.05 -7.63
N TYR A 163 14.69 -13.75 -8.64
CA TYR A 163 13.61 -14.61 -9.10
C TYR A 163 14.09 -16.00 -9.48
N ARG A 164 15.20 -16.10 -10.23
CA ARG A 164 15.82 -17.38 -10.55
C ARG A 164 16.22 -18.17 -9.31
N CYS A 165 16.79 -17.51 -8.30
CA CYS A 165 17.19 -18.14 -7.04
C CYS A 165 15.98 -18.56 -6.20
N VAL A 166 14.91 -17.76 -6.22
CA VAL A 166 13.64 -18.04 -5.54
C VAL A 166 12.92 -19.22 -6.20
N CYS A 167 12.89 -19.31 -7.53
CA CYS A 167 12.35 -20.46 -8.24
C CYS A 167 13.08 -21.75 -7.85
N ASP A 168 14.42 -21.76 -7.78
CA ASP A 168 15.20 -22.92 -7.31
C ASP A 168 14.90 -23.27 -5.84
N TRP A 169 14.78 -22.26 -4.98
CA TRP A 169 14.43 -22.44 -3.57
C TRP A 169 13.05 -23.09 -3.41
N LEU A 170 12.05 -22.60 -4.14
CA LEU A 170 10.68 -23.10 -4.08
C LEU A 170 10.45 -24.36 -4.92
N GLY A 171 11.45 -24.80 -5.70
CA GLY A 171 11.33 -25.95 -6.60
C GLY A 171 10.38 -25.71 -7.78
N LEU A 172 10.30 -24.47 -8.24
CA LEU A 172 9.42 -24.03 -9.33
C LEU A 172 10.21 -23.85 -10.64
N PRO A 173 9.58 -24.10 -11.80
CA PRO A 173 10.20 -23.80 -13.08
C PRO A 173 10.39 -22.28 -13.23
N TYR A 174 11.56 -21.89 -13.70
CA TYR A 174 11.84 -20.50 -14.05
C TYR A 174 11.02 -20.09 -15.28
N LYS A 175 10.26 -19.00 -15.17
CA LYS A 175 9.43 -18.47 -16.26
C LYS A 175 10.17 -17.33 -16.96
N GLU A 176 10.54 -17.54 -18.22
CA GLU A 176 11.23 -16.51 -19.03
C GLU A 176 10.35 -15.29 -19.29
N GLU A 177 9.02 -15.49 -19.40
CA GLU A 177 8.05 -14.40 -19.57
C GLU A 177 8.08 -13.38 -18.42
N VAL A 178 8.22 -13.84 -17.17
CA VAL A 178 8.34 -12.97 -15.99
C VAL A 178 9.61 -12.13 -16.05
N GLN A 179 10.73 -12.74 -16.45
CA GLN A 179 11.98 -12.00 -16.61
C GLN A 179 11.90 -11.00 -17.76
N TRP A 180 11.29 -11.39 -18.88
CA TRP A 180 11.13 -10.50 -20.01
C TRP A 180 10.27 -9.27 -19.67
N ASP A 181 9.14 -9.47 -18.97
CA ASP A 181 8.28 -8.39 -18.50
C ASP A 181 9.03 -7.42 -17.59
N VAL A 182 9.78 -7.95 -16.61
CA VAL A 182 10.48 -7.09 -15.65
C VAL A 182 11.70 -6.41 -16.26
N ASP A 183 12.52 -7.13 -17.02
CA ASP A 183 13.75 -6.59 -17.59
C ASP A 183 13.47 -5.63 -18.77
N THR A 184 12.30 -5.75 -19.41
CA THR A 184 11.95 -4.94 -20.59
C THR A 184 10.88 -3.91 -20.26
N ILE A 185 9.67 -4.34 -19.89
CA ILE A 185 8.53 -3.44 -19.73
C ILE A 185 8.73 -2.57 -18.49
N TYR A 186 8.97 -3.21 -17.34
CA TYR A 186 9.09 -2.49 -16.07
C TYR A 186 10.29 -1.57 -16.03
N LEU A 187 11.44 -2.02 -16.57
CA LEU A 187 12.63 -1.19 -16.68
C LEU A 187 12.38 0.04 -17.56
N THR A 188 11.71 -0.14 -18.71
CA THR A 188 11.41 0.96 -19.64
C THR A 188 10.46 1.98 -19.01
N GLN A 189 9.54 1.53 -18.16
CA GLN A 189 8.61 2.40 -17.43
C GLN A 189 9.22 3.05 -16.18
N ASP A 190 10.42 2.65 -15.75
CA ASP A 190 11.03 3.00 -14.46
C ASP A 190 10.07 2.84 -13.27
N THR A 191 9.18 1.84 -13.36
CA THR A 191 8.15 1.63 -12.34
C THR A 191 8.75 1.02 -11.07
N ARG A 192 8.28 1.50 -9.92
CA ARG A 192 8.59 0.96 -8.58
C ARG A 192 7.46 0.11 -8.02
N GLU A 193 6.44 -0.13 -8.84
CA GLU A 193 5.25 -0.91 -8.53
C GLU A 193 5.34 -2.30 -9.15
N LEU A 194 5.21 -3.33 -8.32
CA LEU A 194 4.95 -4.69 -8.77
C LEU A 194 3.44 -4.92 -8.76
N ASN A 195 2.83 -4.93 -9.95
CA ASN A 195 1.40 -5.13 -10.12
C ASN A 195 1.10 -6.60 -10.44
N LEU A 196 0.37 -7.27 -9.55
CA LEU A 196 0.05 -8.69 -9.72
C LEU A 196 -0.90 -8.97 -10.90
N GLN A 197 -1.59 -7.94 -11.42
CA GLN A 197 -2.44 -8.10 -12.61
C GLN A 197 -1.65 -8.41 -13.88
N ASP A 198 -0.41 -7.92 -13.97
CA ASP A 198 0.46 -8.17 -15.13
C ASP A 198 0.77 -9.67 -15.27
N PHE A 199 0.77 -10.39 -14.14
CA PHE A 199 1.03 -11.82 -14.04
C PHE A 199 -0.24 -12.65 -13.85
N SER A 200 -1.43 -12.09 -14.09
CA SER A 200 -2.73 -12.75 -13.87
C SER A 200 -2.95 -14.01 -14.72
N HIS A 201 -2.19 -14.16 -15.80
CA HIS A 201 -2.17 -15.34 -16.67
C HIS A 201 -1.40 -16.53 -16.09
N LEU A 202 -0.62 -16.32 -15.02
CA LEU A 202 0.19 -17.35 -14.35
C LEU A 202 -0.56 -18.05 -13.22
N GLU A 203 -0.02 -19.17 -12.76
CA GLU A 203 -0.58 -19.90 -11.63
C GLU A 203 -0.25 -19.21 -10.29
N ASN A 204 -1.06 -19.46 -9.26
CA ASN A 204 -0.82 -18.91 -7.92
C ASN A 204 0.59 -19.20 -7.36
N ARG A 205 1.18 -20.35 -7.70
CA ARG A 205 2.54 -20.71 -7.26
C ARG A 205 3.61 -19.85 -7.93
N ASP A 206 3.40 -19.44 -9.18
CA ASP A 206 4.30 -18.53 -9.87
C ASP A 206 4.21 -17.13 -9.22
N LEU A 207 3.00 -16.67 -8.87
CA LEU A 207 2.81 -15.41 -8.12
C LEU A 207 3.52 -15.44 -6.75
N VAL A 208 3.48 -16.57 -6.03
CA VAL A 208 4.25 -16.73 -4.78
C VAL A 208 5.74 -16.52 -5.03
N ALA A 209 6.31 -17.10 -6.09
CA ALA A 209 7.73 -16.91 -6.42
C ALA A 209 8.03 -15.45 -6.78
N ILE A 210 7.17 -14.80 -7.57
CA ILE A 210 7.31 -13.39 -7.96
C ILE A 210 7.29 -12.47 -6.74
N ILE A 211 6.33 -12.66 -5.83
CA ILE A 211 6.19 -11.83 -4.63
C ILE A 211 7.36 -12.09 -3.65
N ALA A 212 7.84 -13.32 -3.54
CA ALA A 212 8.96 -13.66 -2.65
C ALA A 212 10.25 -12.89 -2.98
N VAL A 213 10.43 -12.44 -4.21
CA VAL A 213 11.56 -11.57 -4.59
C VAL A 213 11.57 -10.25 -3.80
N LEU A 214 10.38 -9.72 -3.47
CA LEU A 214 10.24 -8.45 -2.73
C LEU A 214 10.73 -8.50 -1.28
N GLU A 215 10.98 -9.70 -0.74
CA GLU A 215 11.65 -9.87 0.56
C GLU A 215 13.08 -9.28 0.51
N PHE A 216 13.74 -9.38 -0.65
CA PHE A 216 15.15 -9.04 -0.82
C PHE A 216 15.38 -7.85 -1.77
N ASN A 217 14.48 -7.63 -2.72
CA ASN A 217 14.65 -6.62 -3.76
C ASN A 217 14.66 -5.18 -3.18
N GLN A 218 15.58 -4.34 -3.69
CA GLN A 218 15.74 -2.95 -3.26
C GLN A 218 15.16 -1.91 -4.25
N TRP A 219 14.55 -2.37 -5.35
CA TRP A 219 13.98 -1.53 -6.40
C TRP A 219 12.51 -1.20 -6.16
N PHE A 220 11.69 -2.22 -5.95
CA PHE A 220 10.25 -2.10 -5.78
C PHE A 220 9.90 -1.54 -4.41
N THR A 221 9.10 -0.47 -4.41
CA THR A 221 8.58 0.18 -3.20
C THR A 221 7.08 -0.05 -3.03
N LYS A 222 6.39 -0.51 -4.07
CA LYS A 222 4.95 -0.74 -4.07
C LYS A 222 4.60 -2.14 -4.55
N LEU A 223 3.72 -2.82 -3.82
CA LEU A 223 3.05 -4.05 -4.26
C LEU A 223 1.57 -3.74 -4.41
N SER A 224 1.01 -4.06 -5.58
CA SER A 224 -0.38 -3.78 -5.86
C SER A 224 -1.13 -4.92 -6.53
N THR A 225 -2.42 -4.98 -6.23
CA THR A 225 -3.41 -5.74 -6.98
C THR A 225 -4.78 -5.10 -6.79
N LYS A 226 -5.62 -5.19 -7.82
CA LYS A 226 -6.97 -4.67 -7.80
C LYS A 226 -7.91 -5.65 -8.49
N ASP A 227 -9.11 -5.85 -7.93
CA ASP A 227 -10.17 -6.67 -8.50
C ASP A 227 -9.74 -8.13 -8.78
N TYR A 228 -8.85 -8.66 -7.93
CA TYR A 228 -8.30 -10.00 -8.06
C TYR A 228 -8.22 -10.72 -6.73
N LYS A 229 -8.97 -11.81 -6.65
CA LYS A 229 -9.07 -12.61 -5.44
C LYS A 229 -7.77 -13.39 -5.20
N LEU A 230 -7.07 -13.03 -4.12
CA LEU A 230 -5.82 -13.68 -3.74
C LEU A 230 -6.08 -15.07 -3.12
N SER A 231 -5.24 -16.03 -3.47
CA SER A 231 -5.21 -17.34 -2.83
C SER A 231 -4.54 -17.27 -1.46
N ALA A 232 -4.75 -18.30 -0.63
CA ALA A 232 -4.16 -18.35 0.72
C ALA A 232 -2.62 -18.32 0.68
N ASP A 233 -2.01 -19.05 -0.26
CA ASP A 233 -0.55 -19.10 -0.40
C ASP A 233 0.04 -17.74 -0.82
N VAL A 234 -0.64 -17.04 -1.73
CA VAL A 234 -0.25 -15.69 -2.15
C VAL A 234 -0.37 -14.71 -0.98
N CYS A 235 -1.47 -14.77 -0.23
CA CYS A 235 -1.63 -13.94 0.98
C CYS A 235 -0.51 -14.19 2.00
N GLU A 236 -0.16 -15.45 2.27
CA GLU A 236 0.92 -15.81 3.19
C GLU A 236 2.27 -15.25 2.71
N GLN A 237 2.53 -15.30 1.41
CA GLN A 237 3.74 -14.74 0.85
C GLN A 237 3.80 -13.21 0.93
N ILE A 238 2.68 -12.51 0.75
CA ILE A 238 2.59 -11.05 0.97
C ILE A 238 2.89 -10.71 2.43
N LEU A 239 2.29 -11.46 3.37
CA LEU A 239 2.54 -11.27 4.81
C LEU A 239 4.01 -11.50 5.16
N ARG A 240 4.65 -12.50 4.56
CA ARG A 240 6.08 -12.76 4.70
C ARG A 240 6.93 -11.60 4.21
N VAL A 241 6.62 -11.02 3.04
CA VAL A 241 7.29 -9.81 2.53
C VAL A 241 7.12 -8.65 3.49
N VAL A 242 5.89 -8.38 3.97
CA VAL A 242 5.64 -7.29 4.94
C VAL A 242 6.42 -7.48 6.23
N SER A 243 6.62 -8.72 6.67
CA SER A 243 7.35 -9.02 7.91
C SER A 243 8.87 -8.84 7.82
N ARG A 244 9.45 -8.67 6.62
CA ARG A 244 10.91 -8.73 6.41
C ARG A 244 11.47 -7.64 5.51
N SER A 245 10.69 -7.17 4.54
CA SER A 245 11.13 -6.11 3.63
C SER A 245 11.23 -4.79 4.38
N SER A 246 12.36 -4.11 4.23
CA SER A 246 12.52 -2.72 4.65
C SER A 246 12.32 -1.73 3.50
N ARG A 247 12.01 -2.22 2.30
CA ARG A 247 11.90 -1.41 1.08
C ARG A 247 10.45 -1.19 0.65
N LEU A 248 9.55 -2.07 1.06
CA LEU A 248 8.12 -1.93 0.76
C LEU A 248 7.56 -0.72 1.52
N GLU A 249 7.15 0.29 0.77
CA GLU A 249 6.59 1.56 1.24
C GLU A 249 5.06 1.61 1.06
N GLU A 250 4.54 0.90 0.05
CA GLU A 250 3.12 0.90 -0.30
C GLU A 250 2.57 -0.52 -0.51
N LEU A 251 1.41 -0.79 0.10
CA LEU A 251 0.65 -2.03 -0.08
C LEU A 251 -0.78 -1.71 -0.52
N VAL A 252 -1.14 -2.13 -1.73
CA VAL A 252 -2.47 -1.90 -2.32
C VAL A 252 -3.10 -3.24 -2.67
N LEU A 253 -4.06 -3.69 -1.89
CA LEU A 253 -4.81 -4.93 -2.11
C LEU A 253 -6.30 -4.61 -2.18
N ASP A 254 -6.73 -3.96 -3.27
CA ASP A 254 -8.10 -3.49 -3.45
C ASP A 254 -8.98 -4.62 -4.01
N ASN A 255 -10.12 -4.88 -3.36
CA ASN A 255 -11.07 -5.93 -3.76
C ASN A 255 -10.38 -7.29 -3.98
N ALA A 256 -9.50 -7.66 -3.04
CA ALA A 256 -8.63 -8.83 -3.14
C ALA A 256 -9.21 -10.09 -2.48
N GLY A 257 -10.46 -10.02 -2.02
CA GLY A 257 -11.14 -11.12 -1.31
C GLY A 257 -10.63 -11.36 0.11
N LEU A 258 -9.99 -10.35 0.71
CA LEU A 258 -9.41 -10.42 2.05
C LEU A 258 -10.50 -10.31 3.12
N LYS A 259 -10.25 -10.92 4.28
CA LYS A 259 -11.17 -10.92 5.42
C LYS A 259 -10.44 -10.54 6.71
N THR A 260 -11.18 -10.53 7.81
CA THR A 260 -10.71 -10.22 9.17
C THR A 260 -9.42 -10.94 9.57
N ASP A 261 -9.26 -12.22 9.23
CA ASP A 261 -8.08 -13.03 9.60
C ASP A 261 -6.81 -12.54 8.89
N PHE A 262 -6.91 -12.12 7.63
CA PHE A 262 -5.79 -11.53 6.92
C PHE A 262 -5.33 -10.22 7.58
N ALA A 263 -6.25 -9.33 7.96
CA ALA A 263 -5.91 -8.09 8.65
C ALA A 263 -5.19 -8.34 9.99
N GLN A 264 -5.60 -9.36 10.74
CA GLN A 264 -4.92 -9.77 11.97
C GLN A 264 -3.52 -10.31 11.71
N LYS A 265 -3.34 -11.14 10.68
CA LYS A 265 -2.02 -11.62 10.28
C LYS A 265 -1.13 -10.51 9.76
N LEU A 266 -1.68 -9.53 9.04
CA LEU A 266 -0.96 -8.35 8.57
C LEU A 266 -0.48 -7.50 9.74
N ALA A 267 -1.31 -7.33 10.76
CA ALA A 267 -0.89 -6.71 12.02
C ALA A 267 0.27 -7.49 12.67
N ALA A 268 0.18 -8.81 12.74
CA ALA A 268 1.28 -9.63 13.25
C ALA A 268 2.56 -9.46 12.41
N ALA A 269 2.47 -9.45 11.08
CA ALA A 269 3.61 -9.23 10.19
C ALA A 269 4.29 -7.88 10.45
N LEU A 270 3.51 -6.79 10.58
CA LEU A 270 4.03 -5.47 10.93
C LEU A 270 4.70 -5.45 12.30
N ALA A 271 4.14 -6.15 13.29
CA ALA A 271 4.73 -6.26 14.63
C ALA A 271 6.12 -6.92 14.61
N HIS A 272 6.35 -7.86 13.69
CA HIS A 272 7.64 -8.53 13.51
C HIS A 272 8.66 -7.71 12.70
N ASN A 273 8.24 -6.60 12.08
CA ASN A 273 9.09 -5.76 11.24
C ASN A 273 9.28 -4.34 11.82
N PRO A 274 10.21 -4.14 12.77
CA PRO A 274 10.48 -2.82 13.34
C PRO A 274 11.10 -1.84 12.34
N SER A 275 11.59 -2.34 11.20
CA SER A 275 12.20 -1.58 10.11
C SER A 275 11.26 -1.38 8.91
N SER A 276 9.96 -1.60 9.10
CA SER A 276 8.98 -1.43 8.03
C SER A 276 9.03 -0.01 7.46
N GLY A 277 9.17 0.09 6.14
CA GLY A 277 9.10 1.35 5.40
C GLY A 277 7.67 1.75 5.02
N LEU A 278 6.68 0.96 5.42
CA LEU A 278 5.30 1.08 4.96
C LEU A 278 4.67 2.39 5.44
N THR A 279 4.25 3.23 4.48
CA THR A 279 3.56 4.50 4.74
C THR A 279 2.20 4.58 4.04
N THR A 280 1.95 3.73 3.03
CA THR A 280 0.68 3.67 2.31
C THR A 280 0.04 2.29 2.45
N ILE A 281 -1.22 2.28 2.88
CA ILE A 281 -2.05 1.07 2.94
C ILE A 281 -3.38 1.36 2.25
N ASN A 282 -3.69 0.55 1.24
CA ASN A 282 -5.02 0.49 0.65
C ASN A 282 -5.53 -0.96 0.71
N LEU A 283 -6.56 -1.18 1.52
CA LEU A 283 -7.26 -2.47 1.62
C LEU A 283 -8.75 -2.31 1.30
N ALA A 284 -9.09 -1.33 0.46
CA ALA A 284 -10.47 -1.02 0.09
C ALA A 284 -11.21 -2.24 -0.47
N ASN A 285 -12.54 -2.23 -0.35
CA ASN A 285 -13.44 -3.27 -0.86
C ASN A 285 -13.15 -4.69 -0.31
N ASN A 286 -12.56 -4.81 0.88
CA ASN A 286 -12.40 -6.09 1.58
C ASN A 286 -13.14 -6.08 2.93
N PRO A 287 -13.99 -7.05 3.26
CA PRO A 287 -14.69 -7.09 4.55
C PRO A 287 -13.74 -7.47 5.70
N LEU A 288 -12.96 -6.48 6.17
CA LEU A 288 -11.97 -6.64 7.25
C LEU A 288 -12.60 -6.56 8.65
N GLU A 289 -13.77 -5.92 8.73
CA GLU A 289 -14.54 -5.69 9.96
C GLU A 289 -13.77 -4.92 11.04
N ASP A 290 -14.47 -4.52 12.11
CA ASP A 290 -13.87 -3.77 13.22
C ASP A 290 -12.68 -4.50 13.83
N ARG A 291 -12.76 -5.83 14.00
CA ARG A 291 -11.72 -6.64 14.64
C ARG A 291 -10.41 -6.63 13.84
N GLY A 292 -10.49 -6.72 12.51
CA GLY A 292 -9.31 -6.71 11.65
C GLY A 292 -8.63 -5.35 11.70
N ILE A 293 -9.40 -4.27 11.55
CA ILE A 293 -8.89 -2.90 11.56
C ILE A 293 -8.35 -2.49 12.93
N SER A 294 -9.01 -2.86 14.04
CA SER A 294 -8.47 -2.61 15.39
C SER A 294 -7.13 -3.30 15.60
N SER A 295 -6.94 -4.51 15.04
CA SER A 295 -5.66 -5.22 15.13
C SER A 295 -4.55 -4.48 14.37
N LEU A 296 -4.86 -3.95 13.18
CA LEU A 296 -3.95 -3.11 12.40
C LEU A 296 -3.65 -1.77 13.10
N GLY A 297 -4.68 -1.11 13.62
CA GLY A 297 -4.56 0.15 14.35
C GLY A 297 -3.54 0.07 15.49
N ALA A 298 -3.59 -1.00 16.29
CA ALA A 298 -2.63 -1.24 17.37
C ALA A 298 -1.17 -1.28 16.92
N GLN A 299 -0.90 -1.62 15.66
CA GLN A 299 0.45 -1.60 15.06
C GLN A 299 0.78 -0.26 14.42
N PHE A 300 -0.20 0.44 13.85
CA PHE A 300 0.00 1.80 13.34
C PHE A 300 0.48 2.75 14.43
N ALA A 301 0.00 2.57 15.67
CA ALA A 301 0.50 3.26 16.86
C ALA A 301 2.02 3.15 17.07
N LYS A 302 2.68 2.14 16.48
CA LYS A 302 4.09 1.79 16.69
C LYS A 302 4.97 1.97 15.45
N LEU A 303 4.39 2.34 14.30
CA LEU A 303 5.16 2.55 13.07
C LEU A 303 6.03 3.81 13.18
N ARG A 304 7.34 3.65 12.96
CA ARG A 304 8.31 4.74 13.11
C ARG A 304 8.14 5.87 12.09
N MET A 305 7.74 5.53 10.87
CA MET A 305 7.64 6.49 9.75
C MET A 305 6.28 7.22 9.70
N GLY A 306 5.34 6.85 10.58
CA GLY A 306 3.93 7.27 10.44
C GLY A 306 3.26 6.65 9.21
N LEU A 307 2.13 7.21 8.81
CA LEU A 307 1.36 6.81 7.63
C LEU A 307 1.05 8.04 6.81
N LYS A 308 1.17 7.95 5.49
CA LYS A 308 0.86 9.02 4.54
C LYS A 308 -0.51 8.86 3.90
N HIS A 309 -0.86 7.62 3.54
CA HIS A 309 -2.10 7.34 2.82
C HIS A 309 -2.76 6.08 3.38
N LEU A 310 -4.00 6.25 3.84
CA LEU A 310 -4.81 5.16 4.37
C LEU A 310 -6.14 5.09 3.63
N ASN A 311 -6.43 3.94 3.02
CA ASN A 311 -7.72 3.67 2.39
C ASN A 311 -8.33 2.39 2.97
N PHE A 312 -9.43 2.58 3.70
CA PHE A 312 -10.29 1.53 4.22
C PHE A 312 -11.73 1.68 3.74
N SER A 313 -11.92 2.18 2.52
CA SER A 313 -13.22 2.24 1.86
C SER A 313 -13.89 0.88 1.80
N LYS A 314 -15.19 0.81 2.15
CA LYS A 314 -16.03 -0.39 2.07
C LYS A 314 -15.39 -1.61 2.74
N THR A 315 -14.79 -1.41 3.91
CA THR A 315 -14.13 -2.47 4.69
C THR A 315 -15.03 -3.11 5.73
N SER A 316 -16.33 -2.78 5.71
CA SER A 316 -17.33 -3.19 6.70
C SER A 316 -17.03 -2.67 8.11
N LEU A 317 -16.47 -1.46 8.20
CA LEU A 317 -16.28 -0.76 9.46
C LEU A 317 -17.60 -0.22 10.02
N SER A 318 -17.74 -0.31 11.33
CA SER A 318 -18.77 0.38 12.12
C SER A 318 -18.21 1.66 12.76
N PRO A 319 -19.05 2.49 13.41
CA PRO A 319 -18.58 3.65 14.17
C PRO A 319 -17.53 3.26 15.23
N LYS A 320 -17.68 2.08 15.87
CA LYS A 320 -16.73 1.59 16.88
C LYS A 320 -15.37 1.27 16.27
N GLY A 321 -15.35 0.63 15.11
CA GLY A 321 -14.12 0.32 14.39
C GLY A 321 -13.37 1.59 13.96
N VAL A 322 -14.07 2.58 13.41
CA VAL A 322 -13.47 3.89 13.06
C VAL A 322 -12.97 4.62 14.32
N ASN A 323 -13.74 4.61 15.40
CA ASN A 323 -13.33 5.23 16.66
C ASN A 323 -12.04 4.58 17.21
N SER A 324 -11.95 3.25 17.19
CA SER A 324 -10.75 2.50 17.59
C SER A 324 -9.56 2.76 16.67
N LEU A 325 -9.78 2.84 15.36
CA LEU A 325 -8.75 3.22 14.39
C LEU A 325 -8.19 4.60 14.70
N CYS A 326 -9.04 5.61 14.83
CA CYS A 326 -8.60 6.99 15.07
C CYS A 326 -7.96 7.20 16.44
N GLN A 327 -8.36 6.43 17.45
CA GLN A 327 -7.65 6.36 18.73
C GLN A 327 -6.20 5.88 18.50
N SER A 328 -6.02 4.84 17.69
CA SER A 328 -4.71 4.29 17.39
C SER A 328 -3.86 5.21 16.52
N LEU A 329 -4.47 5.90 15.54
CA LEU A 329 -3.80 6.90 14.71
C LEU A 329 -3.30 8.07 15.56
N SER A 330 -4.12 8.54 16.51
CA SER A 330 -3.73 9.62 17.43
C SER A 330 -2.65 9.20 18.44
N ALA A 331 -2.56 7.91 18.76
CA ALA A 331 -1.53 7.38 19.65
C ALA A 331 -0.13 7.41 19.03
N ASN A 332 -0.01 7.47 17.70
CA ASN A 332 1.27 7.68 17.02
C ASN A 332 1.53 9.18 16.83
N PRO A 333 2.57 9.77 17.44
CA PRO A 333 2.84 11.21 17.35
C PRO A 333 3.20 11.67 15.93
N SER A 334 3.65 10.77 15.05
CA SER A 334 4.03 11.10 13.68
C SER A 334 2.85 11.07 12.71
N ILE A 335 1.77 10.36 13.01
CA ILE A 335 0.65 10.18 12.05
C ILE A 335 -0.09 11.50 11.78
N PRO A 336 -0.45 12.34 12.77
CA PRO A 336 -1.13 13.61 12.48
C PRO A 336 -0.38 14.53 11.51
N SER A 337 0.96 14.55 11.56
CA SER A 337 1.79 15.37 10.67
C SER A 337 2.23 14.68 9.37
N SER A 338 2.01 13.37 9.24
CA SER A 338 2.38 12.62 8.03
C SER A 338 1.18 12.17 7.19
N LEU A 339 -0.01 12.00 7.79
CA LEU A 339 -1.18 11.49 7.10
C LEU A 339 -1.82 12.58 6.23
N VAL A 340 -1.70 12.41 4.92
CA VAL A 340 -2.18 13.34 3.90
C VAL A 340 -3.50 12.87 3.30
N HIS A 341 -3.76 11.57 3.28
CA HIS A 341 -4.97 10.99 2.69
C HIS A 341 -5.63 9.96 3.60
N LEU A 342 -6.92 10.17 3.89
CA LEU A 342 -7.77 9.25 4.63
C LEU A 342 -9.09 9.00 3.88
N ASP A 343 -9.32 7.75 3.48
CA ASP A 343 -10.56 7.31 2.86
C ASP A 343 -11.24 6.24 3.72
N LEU A 344 -12.42 6.58 4.22
CA LEU A 344 -13.31 5.72 5.01
C LEU A 344 -14.66 5.54 4.31
N SER A 345 -14.75 5.87 3.03
CA SER A 345 -15.99 5.86 2.26
C SER A 345 -16.70 4.50 2.25
N GLY A 346 -18.01 4.49 2.13
CA GLY A 346 -18.82 3.27 2.03
C GLY A 346 -18.85 2.37 3.26
N ASN A 347 -18.33 2.82 4.41
CA ASN A 347 -18.53 2.20 5.71
C ASN A 347 -19.70 2.84 6.44
N VAL A 348 -20.46 2.08 7.25
CA VAL A 348 -21.67 2.63 7.90
C VAL A 348 -21.30 3.31 9.21
N LEU A 349 -21.13 4.64 9.18
CA LEU A 349 -20.68 5.47 10.31
C LEU A 349 -21.84 6.23 10.99
N ARG A 350 -23.01 5.60 11.06
CA ARG A 350 -24.21 6.17 11.69
C ARG A 350 -24.15 6.04 13.21
N GLY A 351 -24.20 7.16 13.93
CA GLY A 351 -24.28 7.22 15.39
C GLY A 351 -23.27 8.20 16.00
N ASP A 352 -23.39 8.47 17.29
CA ASP A 352 -22.61 9.52 17.97
C ASP A 352 -21.33 9.00 18.68
N ASP A 353 -21.07 7.69 18.65
CA ASP A 353 -19.94 7.04 19.34
C ASP A 353 -18.64 7.05 18.53
N MET A 354 -18.18 8.26 18.17
CA MET A 354 -16.98 8.50 17.33
C MET A 354 -16.07 9.62 17.88
N GLN A 355 -15.98 9.72 19.21
CA GLN A 355 -15.22 10.79 19.89
C GLN A 355 -13.75 10.89 19.45
N HIS A 356 -13.06 9.75 19.29
CA HIS A 356 -11.65 9.73 18.87
C HIS A 356 -11.48 10.09 17.39
N PHE A 357 -12.48 9.81 16.55
CA PHE A 357 -12.47 10.25 15.15
C PHE A 357 -12.55 11.78 15.08
N TYR A 358 -13.50 12.40 15.79
CA TYR A 358 -13.60 13.85 15.85
C TYR A 358 -12.42 14.51 16.55
N HIS A 359 -11.82 13.84 17.55
CA HIS A 359 -10.58 14.28 18.17
C HIS A 359 -9.42 14.26 17.16
N PHE A 360 -9.27 13.16 16.40
CA PHE A 360 -8.22 13.02 15.39
C PHE A 360 -8.32 14.08 14.29
N LEU A 361 -9.54 14.38 13.82
CA LEU A 361 -9.76 15.45 12.84
C LEU A 361 -9.61 16.86 13.47
N GLY A 362 -9.84 16.98 14.77
CA GLY A 362 -9.85 18.23 15.52
C GLY A 362 -8.49 18.70 16.05
N GLN A 363 -7.50 17.82 16.11
CA GLN A 363 -6.11 18.19 16.40
C GLN A 363 -5.41 18.70 15.14
N PRO A 364 -4.38 19.55 15.26
CA PRO A 364 -3.57 19.96 14.12
C PRO A 364 -3.04 18.76 13.34
N ASN A 365 -3.34 18.69 12.05
CA ASN A 365 -2.94 17.59 11.19
C ASN A 365 -2.72 18.04 9.74
N SER A 366 -1.98 17.23 8.96
CA SER A 366 -1.60 17.51 7.58
C SER A 366 -2.53 16.88 6.54
N LEU A 367 -3.77 16.55 6.93
CA LEU A 367 -4.72 15.88 6.06
C LEU A 367 -5.11 16.79 4.89
N ALA A 368 -4.77 16.39 3.67
CA ALA A 368 -5.14 17.09 2.44
C ALA A 368 -6.40 16.50 1.78
N THR A 369 -6.60 15.19 1.88
CA THR A 369 -7.77 14.51 1.31
C THR A 369 -8.50 13.71 2.37
N LEU A 370 -9.80 13.98 2.50
CA LEU A 370 -10.72 13.23 3.35
C LEU A 370 -11.91 12.76 2.52
N ASP A 371 -12.07 11.44 2.40
CA ASP A 371 -13.24 10.82 1.79
C ASP A 371 -14.08 10.08 2.82
N LEU A 372 -15.29 10.60 3.05
CA LEU A 372 -16.34 10.05 3.90
C LEU A 372 -17.61 9.78 3.09
N SER A 373 -17.49 9.61 1.78
CA SER A 373 -18.65 9.40 0.92
C SER A 373 -19.39 8.11 1.31
N ASN A 374 -20.72 8.14 1.26
CA ASN A 374 -21.58 7.01 1.59
C ASN A 374 -21.32 6.43 3.00
N THR A 375 -21.03 7.30 3.98
CA THR A 375 -20.79 6.87 5.37
C THR A 375 -21.91 7.16 6.36
N ASP A 376 -22.96 7.90 5.97
CA ASP A 376 -24.02 8.36 6.88
C ASP A 376 -23.50 9.10 8.14
N CYS A 377 -22.29 9.67 8.10
CA CYS A 377 -21.69 10.39 9.24
C CYS A 377 -22.35 11.75 9.49
N SER A 378 -22.28 12.24 10.74
CA SER A 378 -22.79 13.57 11.11
C SER A 378 -21.87 14.67 10.61
N LEU A 379 -22.25 15.30 9.49
CA LEU A 379 -21.41 16.30 8.83
C LEU A 379 -21.12 17.53 9.70
N ASP A 380 -22.04 17.90 10.60
CA ASP A 380 -21.82 19.02 11.53
C ASP A 380 -20.62 18.75 12.47
N GLN A 381 -20.54 17.54 13.03
CA GLN A 381 -19.44 17.16 13.92
C GLN A 381 -18.12 17.06 13.13
N VAL A 382 -18.17 16.57 11.89
CA VAL A 382 -17.02 16.52 10.99
C VAL A 382 -16.50 17.93 10.69
N CYS A 383 -17.35 18.85 10.21
CA CYS A 383 -16.94 20.22 9.91
C CYS A 383 -16.43 20.96 11.15
N SER A 384 -17.07 20.77 12.31
CA SER A 384 -16.60 21.32 13.58
C SER A 384 -15.20 20.83 13.95
N ALA A 385 -14.90 19.55 13.73
CA ALA A 385 -13.57 19.00 13.95
C ALA A 385 -12.56 19.54 12.93
N LEU A 386 -12.86 19.47 11.64
CA LEU A 386 -11.98 19.93 10.56
C LEU A 386 -11.59 21.41 10.70
N LEU A 387 -12.51 22.25 11.17
CA LEU A 387 -12.24 23.66 11.44
C LEU A 387 -11.10 23.87 12.45
N ARG A 388 -10.98 22.99 13.45
CA ARG A 388 -9.93 23.09 14.47
C ARG A 388 -8.60 22.49 14.03
N GLY A 389 -8.64 21.41 13.25
CA GLY A 389 -7.45 20.60 12.95
C GLY A 389 -6.87 20.74 11.55
N SER A 390 -7.69 20.48 10.53
CA SER A 390 -7.23 20.28 9.14
C SER A 390 -7.42 21.49 8.23
N VAL A 391 -7.96 22.61 8.74
CA VAL A 391 -8.41 23.76 7.94
C VAL A 391 -7.32 24.37 7.03
N GLN A 392 -6.05 24.28 7.44
CA GLN A 392 -4.93 24.84 6.68
C GLN A 392 -4.45 23.93 5.54
N HIS A 393 -4.73 22.63 5.58
CA HIS A 393 -4.15 21.64 4.66
C HIS A 393 -5.18 20.94 3.79
N LEU A 394 -6.44 20.84 4.24
CA LEU A 394 -7.47 20.10 3.54
C LEU A 394 -7.79 20.74 2.19
N SER A 395 -7.54 20.00 1.11
CA SER A 395 -7.77 20.41 -0.28
C SER A 395 -8.95 19.71 -0.92
N VAL A 396 -9.20 18.45 -0.56
CA VAL A 396 -10.28 17.63 -1.10
C VAL A 396 -11.12 17.08 0.05
N LEU A 397 -12.41 17.46 0.05
CA LEU A 397 -13.40 16.92 0.97
C LEU A 397 -14.53 16.25 0.18
N ASN A 398 -14.65 14.93 0.32
CA ASN A 398 -15.76 14.17 -0.23
C ASN A 398 -16.67 13.69 0.90
N VAL A 399 -17.88 14.24 0.95
CA VAL A 399 -18.92 13.90 1.93
C VAL A 399 -20.23 13.54 1.23
N SER A 400 -20.14 13.10 -0.03
CA SER A 400 -21.31 12.68 -0.81
C SER A 400 -22.07 11.52 -0.16
N LYS A 401 -23.37 11.42 -0.39
CA LYS A 401 -24.26 10.40 0.18
C LYS A 401 -24.20 10.30 1.71
N SER A 402 -23.98 11.43 2.38
CA SER A 402 -24.04 11.58 3.83
C SER A 402 -25.41 12.11 4.29
N VAL A 403 -25.66 12.05 5.59
CA VAL A 403 -26.88 12.57 6.21
C VAL A 403 -26.61 13.95 6.80
N PHE A 404 -27.29 14.97 6.27
CA PHE A 404 -27.31 16.27 6.92
C PHE A 404 -28.27 16.24 8.11
N PRO A 405 -27.82 16.63 9.33
CA PRO A 405 -28.66 16.63 10.53
C PRO A 405 -29.81 17.66 10.50
N HIS A 406 -29.94 18.45 9.42
CA HIS A 406 -30.90 19.54 9.32
C HIS A 406 -32.34 19.00 9.34
N ARG A 407 -33.04 19.27 10.45
CA ARG A 407 -34.50 19.17 10.56
C ARG A 407 -35.07 20.51 10.09
N LYS A 408 -36.13 20.49 9.27
CA LYS A 408 -36.85 21.70 8.81
C LYS A 408 -36.97 22.74 9.95
N GLY A 409 -36.39 23.93 9.76
CA GLY A 409 -36.53 25.07 10.66
C GLY A 409 -35.44 25.28 11.73
N LYS A 410 -34.30 24.57 11.68
CA LYS A 410 -33.13 24.87 12.53
C LYS A 410 -32.04 25.58 11.74
N GLU A 411 -31.39 26.59 12.30
CA GLU A 411 -30.28 27.28 11.63
C GLU A 411 -29.12 26.35 11.29
N VAL A 412 -28.39 26.69 10.22
CA VAL A 412 -27.12 26.04 9.85
C VAL A 412 -26.16 26.17 11.03
N PRO A 413 -25.48 25.08 11.46
CA PRO A 413 -24.51 25.20 12.52
C PRO A 413 -23.41 26.22 12.17
N PRO A 414 -23.08 27.17 13.06
CA PRO A 414 -22.05 28.18 12.80
C PRO A 414 -20.69 27.58 12.44
N SER A 415 -20.37 26.40 13.02
CA SER A 415 -19.20 25.57 12.71
C SER A 415 -19.08 25.25 11.21
N PHE A 416 -20.21 24.94 10.57
CA PHE A 416 -20.25 24.59 9.15
C PHE A 416 -19.90 25.81 8.28
N LYS A 417 -20.56 26.96 8.51
CA LYS A 417 -20.26 28.20 7.78
C LYS A 417 -18.80 28.63 8.00
N HIS A 418 -18.36 28.62 9.26
CA HIS A 418 -17.02 29.03 9.63
C HIS A 418 -15.94 28.14 9.01
N PHE A 419 -16.19 26.83 8.90
CA PHE A 419 -15.27 25.91 8.22
C PHE A 419 -15.00 26.33 6.77
N PHE A 420 -16.05 26.53 5.96
CA PHE A 420 -15.86 26.88 4.54
C PHE A 420 -15.31 28.30 4.33
N SER A 421 -15.59 29.24 5.23
CA SER A 421 -14.96 30.57 5.18
C SER A 421 -13.48 30.55 5.58
N SER A 422 -13.04 29.57 6.38
CA SER A 422 -11.66 29.48 6.88
C SER A 422 -10.78 28.49 6.10
N ALA A 423 -11.37 27.57 5.33
CA ALA A 423 -10.66 26.52 4.62
C ALA A 423 -9.95 27.05 3.36
N MET A 424 -8.80 27.70 3.56
CA MET A 424 -8.06 28.36 2.49
C MET A 424 -7.45 27.40 1.45
N SER A 425 -7.20 26.14 1.81
CA SER A 425 -6.60 25.16 0.90
C SER A 425 -7.64 24.33 0.13
N LEU A 426 -8.92 24.46 0.47
CA LEU A 426 -10.00 23.64 -0.06
C LEU A 426 -10.29 24.00 -1.51
N SER A 427 -10.00 23.07 -2.43
CA SER A 427 -10.13 23.25 -3.87
C SER A 427 -11.28 22.47 -4.48
N SER A 428 -11.67 21.35 -3.84
CA SER A 428 -12.74 20.45 -4.30
C SER A 428 -13.64 20.02 -3.16
N ILE A 429 -14.96 20.20 -3.34
CA ILE A 429 -16.00 19.70 -2.44
C ILE A 429 -16.96 18.81 -3.23
N ASN A 430 -17.16 17.58 -2.75
CA ASN A 430 -18.20 16.71 -3.26
C ASN A 430 -19.28 16.48 -2.20
N CYS A 431 -20.48 16.97 -2.49
CA CYS A 431 -21.69 16.87 -1.67
C CYS A 431 -22.83 16.17 -2.43
N PHE A 432 -22.50 15.33 -3.42
CA PHE A 432 -23.47 14.59 -4.24
C PHE A 432 -24.44 13.73 -3.40
N GLY A 433 -25.73 13.69 -3.74
CA GLY A 433 -26.65 12.65 -3.24
C GLY A 433 -26.91 12.65 -1.73
N ASN A 434 -26.70 13.78 -1.05
CA ASN A 434 -26.84 13.90 0.40
C ASN A 434 -28.34 13.93 0.81
N LYS A 435 -28.66 13.34 1.97
CA LYS A 435 -30.04 13.21 2.49
C LYS A 435 -30.28 14.12 3.68
N ALA A 436 -31.47 14.71 3.80
CA ALA A 436 -31.89 15.39 5.03
C ALA A 436 -32.23 14.39 6.15
N ALA A 437 -32.06 14.77 7.42
CA ALA A 437 -32.37 13.93 8.59
C ALA A 437 -33.87 13.61 8.77
N THR A 438 -34.76 14.30 8.04
CA THR A 438 -36.18 13.94 7.96
C THR A 438 -36.37 12.68 7.10
N ARG A 439 -37.44 11.89 7.26
CA ARG A 439 -37.73 10.63 6.50
C ARG A 439 -37.80 10.79 4.96
N SER A 440 -37.39 11.93 4.41
CA SER A 440 -37.28 12.25 2.99
C SER A 440 -35.88 11.91 2.45
N PRO A 441 -35.78 11.19 1.32
CA PRO A 441 -34.52 10.63 0.81
C PRO A 441 -33.58 11.65 0.12
N GLN A 442 -33.74 12.96 0.34
CA GLN A 442 -33.08 14.05 -0.41
C GLN A 442 -32.78 15.25 0.50
N LEU A 443 -31.80 16.08 0.13
CA LEU A 443 -31.42 17.34 0.80
C LEU A 443 -32.60 18.31 0.91
N ARG A 444 -33.39 18.42 -0.18
CA ARG A 444 -34.55 19.31 -0.33
C ARG A 444 -34.23 20.75 0.16
N SER A 445 -35.26 21.50 0.56
CA SER A 445 -35.14 22.90 0.97
C SER A 445 -34.12 23.17 2.08
N GLY A 446 -33.93 22.25 3.02
CA GLY A 446 -33.05 22.45 4.18
C GLY A 446 -31.56 22.52 3.82
N GLY A 447 -31.11 21.75 2.82
CA GLY A 447 -29.72 21.80 2.39
C GLY A 447 -29.43 22.85 1.31
N SER A 448 -30.43 23.26 0.52
CA SER A 448 -30.32 24.48 -0.29
C SER A 448 -30.02 25.68 0.62
N GLN A 449 -30.79 25.83 1.70
CA GLN A 449 -30.60 26.89 2.70
C GLN A 449 -29.24 26.88 3.42
N ILE A 450 -28.60 25.71 3.54
CA ILE A 450 -27.25 25.59 4.11
C ILE A 450 -26.19 26.14 3.16
N LEU A 451 -26.35 25.85 1.87
CA LEU A 451 -25.45 26.32 0.82
C LEU A 451 -25.69 27.80 0.50
N GLU A 452 -26.94 28.25 0.60
CA GLU A 452 -27.34 29.66 0.53
C GLU A 452 -26.59 30.48 1.59
N GLY A 453 -25.90 31.53 1.15
CA GLY A 453 -25.10 32.40 2.04
C GLY A 453 -23.71 31.89 2.43
N CYS A 454 -23.42 30.59 2.28
CA CYS A 454 -22.05 30.07 2.43
C CYS A 454 -21.29 30.13 1.10
N ILE A 455 -21.90 29.64 0.02
CA ILE A 455 -21.25 29.46 -1.29
C ILE A 455 -20.66 30.76 -1.86
N ALA A 456 -21.35 31.88 -1.73
CA ALA A 456 -20.85 33.16 -2.25
C ALA A 456 -19.57 33.62 -1.55
N GLU A 457 -19.34 33.18 -0.30
CA GLU A 457 -18.21 33.58 0.53
C GLU A 457 -17.05 32.56 0.50
N ILE A 458 -17.09 31.52 -0.34
CA ILE A 458 -16.03 30.50 -0.43
C ILE A 458 -14.96 30.96 -1.44
N PRO A 459 -13.78 31.43 -1.00
CA PRO A 459 -12.85 32.11 -1.90
C PRO A 459 -12.05 31.16 -2.81
N ASN A 460 -11.88 29.88 -2.42
CA ASN A 460 -10.84 29.02 -3.01
C ASN A 460 -11.34 27.72 -3.65
N VAL A 461 -12.65 27.45 -3.60
CA VAL A 461 -13.22 26.22 -4.17
C VAL A 461 -13.40 26.36 -5.67
N SER A 462 -12.61 25.61 -6.42
CA SER A 462 -12.61 25.61 -7.89
C SER A 462 -13.57 24.58 -8.50
N SER A 463 -13.87 23.51 -7.77
CA SER A 463 -14.73 22.41 -8.21
C SER A 463 -15.80 22.10 -7.16
N LEU A 464 -17.07 22.14 -7.57
CA LEU A 464 -18.22 21.86 -6.71
C LEU A 464 -19.16 20.86 -7.38
N ASP A 465 -19.40 19.73 -6.71
CA ASP A 465 -20.43 18.78 -7.09
C ASP A 465 -21.58 18.77 -6.07
N ILE A 466 -22.75 19.22 -6.52
CA ILE A 466 -24.01 19.21 -5.77
C ILE A 466 -25.12 18.49 -6.54
N SER A 467 -24.74 17.57 -7.44
CA SER A 467 -25.71 16.79 -8.21
C SER A 467 -26.50 15.79 -7.33
N ASP A 468 -27.69 15.40 -7.78
CA ASP A 468 -28.61 14.43 -7.15
C ASP A 468 -29.01 14.74 -5.69
N ASN A 469 -29.05 16.01 -5.32
CA ASN A 469 -29.47 16.44 -3.98
C ASN A 469 -30.99 16.66 -3.86
N GLY A 470 -31.73 16.56 -4.96
CA GLY A 470 -33.17 16.83 -4.99
C GLY A 470 -33.50 18.26 -4.58
N LEU A 471 -32.72 19.21 -5.10
CA LEU A 471 -32.91 20.65 -4.85
C LEU A 471 -34.21 21.17 -5.50
N ASP A 472 -34.63 20.57 -6.62
CA ASP A 472 -35.85 20.89 -7.33
C ASP A 472 -36.01 22.41 -7.53
N SER A 473 -37.12 23.03 -7.08
CA SER A 473 -37.35 24.47 -7.24
C SER A 473 -36.45 25.35 -6.38
N ASP A 474 -35.86 24.81 -5.31
CA ASP A 474 -34.96 25.57 -4.43
C ASP A 474 -33.61 25.88 -5.12
N LEU A 475 -33.32 25.18 -6.23
CA LEU A 475 -32.15 25.44 -7.06
C LEU A 475 -32.12 26.89 -7.60
N SER A 476 -33.27 27.52 -7.87
CA SER A 476 -33.32 28.93 -8.30
C SER A 476 -32.62 29.85 -7.31
N THR A 477 -32.89 29.71 -6.01
CA THR A 477 -32.28 30.54 -4.97
C THR A 477 -30.79 30.27 -4.87
N LEU A 478 -30.39 28.99 -4.93
CA LEU A 478 -29.00 28.58 -4.87
C LEU A 478 -28.18 29.13 -6.04
N LEU A 479 -28.74 29.13 -7.25
CA LEU A 479 -28.10 29.66 -8.46
C LEU A 479 -27.79 31.16 -8.34
N VAL A 480 -28.65 31.94 -7.67
CA VAL A 480 -28.37 33.37 -7.39
C VAL A 480 -27.15 33.55 -6.49
N TRP A 481 -26.92 32.64 -5.54
CA TRP A 481 -25.73 32.67 -4.70
C TRP A 481 -24.48 32.14 -5.41
N LEU A 482 -24.62 31.10 -6.24
CA LEU A 482 -23.55 30.59 -7.09
C LEU A 482 -23.06 31.64 -8.09
N ALA A 483 -23.96 32.44 -8.66
CA ALA A 483 -23.64 33.53 -9.56
C ALA A 483 -22.71 34.59 -8.94
N LYS A 484 -22.86 34.84 -7.64
CA LYS A 484 -22.01 35.76 -6.87
C LYS A 484 -20.63 35.19 -6.53
N ASN A 485 -20.43 33.88 -6.70
CA ASN A 485 -19.15 33.24 -6.40
C ASN A 485 -18.15 33.51 -7.54
N ARG A 486 -16.92 33.89 -7.18
CA ARG A 486 -15.85 34.22 -8.14
C ARG A 486 -14.75 33.15 -8.24
N SER A 487 -14.90 32.01 -7.57
CA SER A 487 -13.88 30.95 -7.45
C SER A 487 -14.24 29.64 -8.18
N ILE A 488 -15.52 29.29 -8.28
CA ILE A 488 -15.99 28.01 -8.85
C ILE A 488 -15.83 28.02 -10.37
N ARG A 489 -14.99 27.10 -10.88
CA ARG A 489 -14.73 26.90 -12.30
C ARG A 489 -15.48 25.69 -12.85
N HIS A 490 -15.64 24.65 -12.04
CA HIS A 490 -16.31 23.40 -12.41
C HIS A 490 -17.53 23.18 -11.51
N LEU A 491 -18.72 23.14 -12.10
CA LEU A 491 -19.98 22.96 -11.37
C LEU A 491 -20.79 21.76 -11.91
N SER A 492 -21.20 20.87 -11.02
CA SER A 492 -22.10 19.75 -11.36
C SER A 492 -23.46 19.91 -10.68
N LEU A 493 -24.53 20.04 -11.48
CA LEU A 493 -25.92 20.23 -11.03
C LEU A 493 -26.86 19.08 -11.43
N GLY A 494 -26.33 18.04 -12.07
CA GLY A 494 -27.09 16.90 -12.59
C GLY A 494 -28.16 16.34 -11.63
N LYS A 495 -29.24 15.76 -12.18
CA LYS A 495 -30.34 15.10 -11.43
C LYS A 495 -31.18 15.97 -10.48
N ASN A 496 -30.83 17.24 -10.24
CA ASN A 496 -31.61 18.14 -9.38
C ASN A 496 -32.92 18.63 -9.99
N PHE A 497 -33.15 18.39 -11.28
CA PHE A 497 -34.31 18.91 -12.02
C PHE A 497 -35.47 17.91 -12.11
N ASN A 498 -35.28 16.68 -11.65
CA ASN A 498 -36.14 15.54 -11.95
C ASN A 498 -37.57 15.65 -11.37
N ASN A 499 -37.80 16.36 -10.26
CA ASN A 499 -39.14 16.51 -9.68
C ASN A 499 -39.73 17.92 -9.81
N ILE A 500 -39.13 18.78 -10.64
CA ILE A 500 -39.63 20.13 -10.85
C ILE A 500 -40.89 20.06 -11.73
N LYS A 501 -41.99 20.64 -11.25
CA LYS A 501 -43.21 20.79 -12.06
C LYS A 501 -42.89 21.65 -13.28
N SER A 502 -43.39 21.29 -14.47
CA SER A 502 -43.12 22.00 -15.73
C SER A 502 -43.25 23.54 -15.62
N LYS A 503 -44.28 24.04 -14.93
CA LYS A 503 -44.48 25.49 -14.68
C LYS A 503 -43.37 26.20 -13.89
N ASN A 504 -42.57 25.45 -13.12
CA ASN A 504 -41.49 25.97 -12.28
C ASN A 504 -40.10 25.66 -12.86
N LEU A 505 -40.01 24.87 -13.95
CA LEU A 505 -38.74 24.48 -14.55
C LEU A 505 -38.10 25.65 -15.31
N ALA A 506 -38.89 26.38 -16.11
CA ALA A 506 -38.41 27.54 -16.86
C ALA A 506 -37.72 28.59 -15.96
N PRO A 507 -38.30 29.04 -14.83
CA PRO A 507 -37.62 29.96 -13.90
C PRO A 507 -36.27 29.46 -13.37
N VAL A 508 -36.12 28.15 -13.15
CA VAL A 508 -34.87 27.55 -12.66
C VAL A 508 -33.82 27.55 -13.77
N LEU A 509 -34.21 27.20 -15.00
CA LEU A 509 -33.32 27.23 -16.16
C LEU A 509 -32.93 28.66 -16.55
N ASP A 510 -33.85 29.63 -16.43
CA ASP A 510 -33.55 31.05 -16.66
C ASP A 510 -32.55 31.58 -15.63
N SER A 511 -32.68 31.16 -14.36
CA SER A 511 -31.71 31.50 -13.30
C SER A 511 -30.34 30.89 -13.60
N LEU A 512 -30.29 29.67 -14.15
CA LEU A 512 -29.06 28.99 -14.54
C LEU A 512 -28.41 29.71 -15.72
N VAL A 513 -29.20 30.11 -16.72
CA VAL A 513 -28.74 30.89 -17.86
C VAL A 513 -28.17 32.24 -17.41
N HIS A 514 -28.84 32.93 -16.48
CA HIS A 514 -28.34 34.18 -15.92
C HIS A 514 -26.97 34.01 -15.28
N MET A 515 -26.79 32.98 -14.45
CA MET A 515 -25.50 32.66 -13.80
C MET A 515 -24.40 32.37 -14.84
N ILE A 516 -24.74 31.68 -15.92
CA ILE A 516 -23.81 31.39 -17.02
C ILE A 516 -23.43 32.68 -17.76
N GLN A 517 -24.42 33.51 -18.12
CA GLN A 517 -24.21 34.70 -18.96
C GLN A 517 -23.67 35.91 -18.21
N GLU A 518 -23.50 35.83 -16.89
CA GLU A 518 -22.92 36.90 -16.10
C GLU A 518 -21.52 37.26 -16.61
N GLU A 519 -21.26 38.56 -16.85
CA GLU A 519 -20.03 39.02 -17.53
C GLU A 519 -18.74 38.60 -16.81
N GLU A 520 -18.80 38.45 -15.48
CA GLU A 520 -17.68 38.04 -14.64
C GLU A 520 -17.81 36.58 -14.15
N SER A 521 -18.57 35.73 -14.85
CA SER A 521 -18.72 34.32 -14.46
C SER A 521 -17.37 33.59 -14.55
N PRO A 522 -16.84 33.02 -13.44
CA PRO A 522 -15.58 32.26 -13.46
C PRO A 522 -15.73 30.84 -14.04
N LEU A 523 -16.95 30.45 -14.40
CA LEU A 523 -17.32 29.08 -14.73
C LEU A 523 -16.74 28.65 -16.09
N THR A 524 -15.96 27.57 -16.07
CA THR A 524 -15.36 26.97 -17.27
C THR A 524 -16.01 25.64 -17.66
N SER A 525 -16.71 24.99 -16.73
CA SER A 525 -17.36 23.69 -16.95
C SER A 525 -18.67 23.57 -16.17
N LEU A 526 -19.73 23.13 -16.85
CA LEU A 526 -21.04 22.87 -16.27
C LEU A 526 -21.54 21.47 -16.67
N SER A 527 -21.80 20.63 -15.68
CA SER A 527 -22.41 19.31 -15.88
C SER A 527 -23.89 19.32 -15.48
N LEU A 528 -24.75 19.02 -16.46
CA LEU A 528 -26.19 18.78 -16.27
C LEU A 528 -26.56 17.31 -16.49
N ALA A 529 -25.57 16.41 -16.40
CA ALA A 529 -25.73 14.99 -16.69
C ALA A 529 -26.94 14.38 -15.95
N ASP A 530 -27.63 13.45 -16.61
CA ASP A 530 -28.77 12.71 -16.06
C ASP A 530 -29.97 13.56 -15.55
N SER A 531 -30.09 14.82 -15.97
CA SER A 531 -31.15 15.74 -15.48
C SER A 531 -32.52 15.56 -16.15
N ARG A 532 -32.65 14.67 -17.14
CA ARG A 532 -33.90 14.37 -17.87
C ARG A 532 -34.66 15.60 -18.40
N LEU A 533 -33.94 16.67 -18.73
CA LEU A 533 -34.49 17.96 -19.17
C LEU A 533 -35.15 17.93 -20.57
N LYS A 534 -34.89 16.88 -21.38
CA LYS A 534 -35.47 16.72 -22.73
C LYS A 534 -35.34 18.01 -23.57
N SER A 535 -36.45 18.55 -24.09
CA SER A 535 -36.49 19.75 -24.92
C SER A 535 -36.09 21.02 -24.16
N ASP A 536 -36.29 21.07 -22.84
CA ASP A 536 -36.04 22.26 -22.03
C ASP A 536 -34.53 22.55 -21.90
N LEU A 537 -33.69 21.56 -22.16
CA LEU A 537 -32.24 21.70 -22.24
C LEU A 537 -31.78 22.70 -23.32
N THR A 538 -32.59 22.89 -24.36
CA THR A 538 -32.29 23.86 -25.44
C THR A 538 -32.19 25.29 -24.92
N ILE A 539 -32.90 25.63 -23.84
CA ILE A 539 -32.85 26.94 -23.17
C ILE A 539 -31.41 27.23 -22.70
N VAL A 540 -30.74 26.23 -22.12
CA VAL A 540 -29.35 26.34 -21.65
C VAL A 540 -28.36 26.32 -22.82
N LEU A 541 -28.54 25.40 -23.78
CA LEU A 541 -27.64 25.25 -24.93
C LEU A 541 -27.60 26.50 -25.83
N ASN A 542 -28.74 27.15 -26.04
CA ASN A 542 -28.84 28.39 -26.82
C ASN A 542 -28.03 29.55 -26.19
N CYS A 543 -27.79 29.48 -24.88
CA CYS A 543 -27.05 30.49 -24.13
C CYS A 543 -25.54 30.20 -24.11
N SER A 544 -25.15 28.92 -24.16
CA SER A 544 -23.75 28.48 -24.22
C SER A 544 -23.03 28.86 -25.51
N GLY A 545 -23.75 29.23 -26.58
CA GLY A 545 -23.16 29.68 -27.85
C GLY A 545 -22.45 31.04 -27.81
N LYS A 546 -22.60 31.82 -26.71
CA LYS A 546 -21.98 33.15 -26.55
C LYS A 546 -20.73 33.19 -25.66
N GLN A 547 -20.42 32.12 -24.93
CA GLN A 547 -19.23 32.01 -24.09
C GLN A 547 -18.48 30.70 -24.38
N HIS A 548 -17.18 30.62 -24.12
CA HIS A 548 -16.32 29.43 -24.31
C HIS A 548 -16.70 28.17 -23.48
N LEU A 549 -17.96 28.03 -23.06
CA LEU A 549 -18.54 26.88 -22.34
C LEU A 549 -18.97 25.73 -23.27
N ALA A 550 -18.94 25.94 -24.59
CA ALA A 550 -19.50 25.03 -25.60
C ALA A 550 -18.88 23.61 -25.65
N HIS A 551 -17.73 23.36 -25.01
CA HIS A 551 -17.04 22.07 -25.11
C HIS A 551 -17.31 21.06 -23.97
N GLN A 552 -18.10 21.38 -22.93
CA GLN A 552 -18.19 20.50 -21.75
C GLN A 552 -19.57 20.33 -21.09
N VAL A 553 -20.67 20.72 -21.75
CA VAL A 553 -22.00 20.23 -21.29
C VAL A 553 -22.12 18.75 -21.67
N ARG A 554 -21.66 17.86 -20.78
CA ARG A 554 -21.92 16.42 -20.91
C ARG A 554 -23.38 16.14 -20.50
N HIS A 555 -24.15 15.57 -21.43
CA HIS A 555 -25.55 15.16 -21.23
C HIS A 555 -25.67 13.84 -20.49
#